data_AF-A0A2D6XMN4-F1
#
_entry.id   AF-A0A2D6XMN4-F1
#
_cell.length_a   1.000
_cell.length_b   1.000
_cell.length_c   1.000
_cell.angle_alpha   90.00
_cell.angle_beta   90.00
_cell.angle_gamma   90.00
#
_symmetry.space_group_name_H-M   'P 1'
#
loop_
_entity.id
_entity.type
_entity.pdbx_description
1 polymer ?
#
loop_
_entity_poly.entity_id
_entity_poly.type
_entity_poly.pdbx_seq_one_letter_code
_entity_poly.pdbx_strand_id
1 'polypeptide(L)' 'MKKYVNLPKYWLKSFPFKVNSSHKYSRGQLIVVGGEKEMIGATILSSEAALRTGVGSVKIICNKKTF' A
#
# COMPACT_ATOMS: atom_id res chain seq x y z
N MET A 1 -19.84 21.67 4.31
CA MET A 1 -18.74 20.95 3.62
C MET A 1 -19.33 20.09 2.51
N LYS A 2 -18.98 20.30 1.24
CA LYS A 2 -19.53 19.55 0.11
C LYS A 2 -18.92 18.13 0.12
N LYS A 3 -19.74 17.09 0.27
CA LYS A 3 -19.28 15.69 0.22
C LYS A 3 -19.35 15.20 -1.22
N TYR A 4 -18.24 14.67 -1.73
CA TYR A 4 -18.20 14.03 -3.04
C TYR A 4 -18.37 12.52 -2.88
N VAL A 5 -19.20 11.91 -3.72
CA VAL A 5 -19.31 10.44 -3.79
C VAL A 5 -18.08 9.90 -4.50
N ASN A 6 -17.44 8.86 -3.96
CA ASN A 6 -16.33 8.20 -4.64
C ASN A 6 -16.85 7.50 -5.91
N LEU A 7 -16.49 8.04 -7.07
CA LEU A 7 -16.85 7.50 -8.38
C LEU A 7 -15.57 7.18 -9.18
N PRO A 8 -15.53 6.07 -9.94
CA PRO A 8 -14.35 5.67 -10.72
C PRO A 8 -13.81 6.77 -11.63
N LYS A 9 -14.68 7.63 -12.18
CA LYS A 9 -14.30 8.75 -13.05
C LYS A 9 -13.22 9.68 -12.45
N TYR A 10 -13.07 9.71 -11.12
CA TYR A 10 -12.10 10.56 -10.44
C TYR A 10 -10.69 9.97 -10.38
N TRP A 11 -10.53 8.64 -10.44
CA TRP A 11 -9.24 7.98 -10.23
C TRP A 11 -8.87 6.97 -11.34
N LEU A 12 -9.84 6.46 -12.09
CA LEU A 12 -9.63 5.38 -13.07
C LEU A 12 -8.64 5.76 -14.17
N LYS A 13 -8.66 7.03 -14.62
CA LYS A 13 -7.71 7.53 -15.64
C LYS A 13 -6.26 7.52 -15.15
N SER A 14 -6.05 7.72 -13.85
CA SER A 14 -4.72 7.73 -13.23
C SER A 14 -4.38 6.39 -12.57
N PHE A 15 -5.27 5.39 -12.67
CA PHE A 15 -5.04 4.09 -12.07
C PHE A 15 -3.90 3.38 -12.80
N PRO A 16 -2.85 2.93 -12.09
CA PRO A 16 -1.69 2.32 -12.73
C PRO A 16 -2.06 0.89 -13.14
N PHE A 17 -2.53 0.69 -14.37
CA PHE A 17 -2.75 -0.66 -14.91
C PHE A 17 -1.42 -1.33 -15.28
N LYS A 18 -1.37 -2.66 -15.18
CA LYS A 18 -0.16 -3.44 -15.51
C LYS A 18 0.02 -3.51 -17.03
N VAL A 19 1.26 -3.35 -17.49
CA VAL A 19 1.67 -3.61 -18.88
C VAL A 19 2.64 -4.79 -18.92
N ASN A 20 2.83 -5.42 -20.09
CA ASN A 20 3.65 -6.63 -20.21
C ASN A 20 5.11 -6.46 -19.77
N SER A 21 5.68 -5.27 -19.91
CA SER A 21 7.03 -4.93 -19.45
C SER A 21 7.12 -4.61 -17.94
N SER A 22 5.99 -4.65 -17.22
CA SER A 22 5.96 -4.35 -15.79
C SER A 22 6.63 -5.45 -14.97
N HIS A 23 7.42 -5.02 -13.99
CA HIS A 23 8.09 -5.86 -13.01
C HIS A 23 7.87 -5.27 -11.61
N LYS A 24 8.33 -5.96 -10.56
CA LYS A 24 8.09 -5.53 -9.18
C LYS A 24 8.43 -4.05 -8.94
N TYR A 25 9.54 -3.54 -9.45
CA TYR A 25 9.90 -2.12 -9.22
C TYR A 25 9.12 -1.11 -10.05
N SER A 26 8.57 -1.50 -11.22
CA SER A 26 7.69 -0.61 -11.99
C SER A 26 6.32 -0.39 -11.33
N ARG A 27 6.02 -1.16 -10.27
CA ARG A 27 4.79 -1.08 -9.46
C ARG A 27 4.98 -0.29 -8.16
N GLY A 28 6.11 0.41 -8.03
CA GLY A 28 6.45 1.19 -6.84
C GLY A 28 6.88 0.34 -5.65
N GLN A 29 7.47 1.01 -4.66
CA GLN A 29 7.87 0.41 -3.39
C GLN A 29 7.20 1.20 -2.27
N LEU A 30 6.64 0.49 -1.28
CA LEU A 30 6.05 1.10 -0.10
C LEU A 30 6.90 0.77 1.13
N ILE A 31 7.15 1.77 1.97
CA ILE A 31 7.71 1.59 3.29
C ILE A 31 6.60 1.81 4.30
N VAL A 32 6.38 0.83 5.19
CA VAL A 32 5.45 0.96 6.32
C VAL A 32 6.30 1.06 7.58
N VAL A 33 6.19 2.18 8.28
CA VAL A 33 6.87 2.40 9.56
C VAL A 33 5.89 2.07 10.67
N GLY A 34 6.24 1.10 11.49
CA GLY A 34 5.45 0.63 12.62
C GLY A 34 6.35 0.21 13.77
N GLY A 35 5.81 -0.62 14.68
CA GLY A 35 6.56 -1.13 15.82
C GLY A 35 6.14 -0.59 17.18
N GLU A 36 4.95 0.01 17.25
CA GLU A 36 4.25 0.12 18.53
C GLU A 36 3.69 -1.25 18.91
N LYS A 37 3.92 -1.68 20.17
CA LYS A 37 3.68 -3.07 20.59
C LYS A 37 2.21 -3.47 20.46
N GLU A 38 1.31 -2.52 20.65
CA GLU A 38 -0.13 -2.73 20.62
C GLU A 38 -0.73 -2.55 19.20
N MET A 39 0.07 -2.13 18.21
CA MET A 39 -0.40 -1.76 16.87
C MET A 39 0.20 -2.60 15.73
N ILE A 40 0.79 -3.75 16.06
CA ILE A 40 1.43 -4.65 15.08
C ILE A 40 0.44 -5.06 13.97
N GLY A 41 -0.81 -5.35 14.35
CA GLY A 41 -1.85 -5.73 13.40
C GLY A 41 -2.13 -4.65 12.35
N ALA A 42 -2.11 -3.37 12.74
CA ALA A 42 -2.32 -2.27 11.80
C ALA A 42 -1.20 -2.18 10.76
N THR A 43 0.04 -2.41 11.18
CA THR A 43 1.21 -2.45 10.30
C THR A 43 1.13 -3.61 9.30
N ILE A 44 0.74 -4.80 9.76
CA ILE A 44 0.60 -5.99 8.90
C ILE A 44 -0.54 -5.79 7.90
N LEU A 45 -1.73 -5.39 8.37
CA LEU A 45 -2.91 -5.19 7.53
C LEU A 45 -2.67 -4.13 6.44
N SER A 46 -2.01 -3.03 6.80
CA SER A 46 -1.67 -1.97 5.83
C SER A 46 -0.68 -2.48 4.78
N SER A 47 0.30 -3.28 5.20
CA SER A 47 1.30 -3.88 4.30
C SER A 47 0.68 -4.88 3.33
N GLU A 48 -0.21 -5.75 3.82
CA GLU A 48 -0.93 -6.70 2.97
C GLU A 48 -1.89 -6.01 2.00
N ALA A 49 -2.64 -5.01 2.48
CA ALA A 49 -3.55 -4.23 1.64
C ALA A 49 -2.80 -3.60 0.47
N ALA A 50 -1.61 -3.02 0.72
CA ALA A 50 -0.78 -2.45 -0.33
C ALA A 50 -0.38 -3.49 -1.38
N LEU A 51 0.07 -4.68 -0.97
CA LEU A 51 0.39 -5.78 -1.89
C LEU A 51 -0.82 -6.21 -2.73
N ARG A 52 -1.99 -6.36 -2.11
CA ARG A 52 -3.24 -6.74 -2.80
C ARG A 52 -3.72 -5.67 -3.79
N THR A 53 -3.51 -4.39 -3.49
CA THR A 53 -3.79 -3.27 -4.43
C THR A 53 -2.76 -3.15 -5.55
N GLY A 54 -1.68 -3.93 -5.48
CA GLY A 54 -0.73 -4.12 -6.57
C GLY A 54 0.56 -3.29 -6.45
N VAL A 55 0.97 -2.87 -5.25
CA VAL A 55 2.33 -2.35 -5.06
C VAL A 55 3.36 -3.45 -5.36
N GLY A 56 4.51 -3.05 -5.86
CA GLY A 56 5.57 -3.98 -6.26
C GLY A 56 6.27 -4.72 -5.13
N SER A 57 6.52 -4.00 -4.05
CA SER A 57 7.16 -4.52 -2.86
C SER A 57 6.83 -3.64 -1.65
N VAL A 58 6.74 -4.26 -0.48
CA VAL A 58 6.56 -3.56 0.80
C VAL A 58 7.73 -3.88 1.70
N LYS A 59 8.22 -2.87 2.42
CA LYS A 59 9.22 -3.01 3.49
C LYS A 59 8.64 -2.47 4.78
N ILE A 60 8.60 -3.30 5.81
CA ILE A 60 8.21 -2.87 7.16
C ILE A 60 9.47 -2.47 7.91
N ILE A 61 9.42 -1.30 8.56
CA ILE A 61 10.45 -0.84 9.49
C ILE A 61 9.80 -0.83 10.87
N CYS A 62 10.33 -1.63 11.78
CA CYS A 62 9.82 -1.74 13.15
C CYS A 62 10.94 -2.12 14.13
N ASN A 63 10.64 -2.00 15.43
CA ASN A 63 11.53 -2.48 16.46
C ASN A 63 11.61 -4.02 16.43
N LYS A 64 12.79 -4.58 16.77
CA LYS A 64 13.06 -6.02 16.81
C LYS A 64 12.11 -6.80 17.74
N LYS A 65 11.57 -6.14 18.78
CA LYS A 65 10.64 -6.76 19.74
C LYS A 65 9.18 -6.80 19.26
N THR A 66 8.87 -6.11 18.17
CA THR A 66 7.50 -5.85 17.69
C THR A 66 7.32 -6.25 16.22
N PHE A 67 8.21 -7.11 15.72
CA PHE A 67 8.05 -7.84 14.47
C PHE A 67 7.53 -9.24 14.79
#